data_AF-Q6L329-F1
#
_entry.id   AF-Q6L329-F1
#
_cell.length_a   1.000
_cell.length_b   1.000
_cell.length_c   1.000
_cell.angle_alpha   90.00
_cell.angle_beta   90.00
_cell.angle_gamma   90.00
#
_symmetry.space_group_name_H-M   'P 1'
#
loop_
_entity.id
_entity.type
_entity.pdbx_description
1 polymer ?
#
loop_
_entity_poly.entity_id
_entity_poly.type
_entity_poly.pdbx_seq_one_letter_code
_entity_poly.pdbx_strand_id
1 'polypeptide(L)'
;MFTGLSFSEIARHVAREGVYEYAKSVVTSSAGFVGGCMWTFGNIIGISAVSISFGSYLDRLFGLHYDPVILAILCIITFMALNIVGIKNSAKTITVLVIINVAVLVIFIFSGITRFHSGNFSDFIPHGYSGIITGTALIFFAFTGFSRVTTISDEVINPEKTLPFAIIISINNILCALYYGCTRPSWIKAIL
;
A
#
# COMPACT_ATOMS: atom_id res chain seq x y z
N MET A 1 -0.63 -13.25 -4.73
CA MET A 1 -1.56 -14.38 -4.47
C MET A 1 -0.86 -15.55 -3.80
N PHE A 2 0.22 -16.11 -4.35
CA PHE A 2 0.98 -17.21 -3.71
C PHE A 2 1.45 -16.90 -2.29
N THR A 3 2.00 -15.71 -2.06
CA THR A 3 2.39 -15.26 -0.71
C THR A 3 1.19 -15.16 0.24
N GLY A 4 0.05 -14.64 -0.24
CA GLY A 4 -1.17 -14.53 0.56
C GLY A 4 -1.79 -15.88 0.92
N LEU A 5 -1.74 -16.85 0.00
CA LEU A 5 -2.17 -18.23 0.28
C LEU A 5 -1.27 -18.89 1.34
N SER A 6 0.04 -18.75 1.20
CA SER A 6 1.01 -19.28 2.18
C SER A 6 0.83 -18.66 3.58
N PHE A 7 0.62 -17.33 3.67
CA PHE A 7 0.28 -16.67 4.93
C PHE A 7 -1.08 -17.15 5.50
N SER A 8 -2.09 -17.37 4.66
CA SER A 8 -3.40 -17.86 5.10
C SER A 8 -3.38 -19.29 5.65
N GLU A 9 -2.51 -20.14 5.11
CA GLU A 9 -2.34 -21.53 5.54
C GLU A 9 -1.59 -21.62 6.88
N ILE A 10 -0.61 -20.75 7.08
CA ILE A 10 0.14 -20.63 8.33
C ILE A 10 -0.70 -19.96 9.43
N ALA A 11 -1.50 -18.93 9.09
CA ALA A 11 -2.39 -18.26 10.03
C ALA A 11 -3.46 -19.18 10.64
N ARG A 12 -3.81 -20.28 9.96
CA ARG A 12 -4.69 -21.33 10.52
C ARG A 12 -4.07 -22.12 11.68
N HIS A 13 -2.74 -22.15 11.80
CA HIS A 13 -2.04 -22.99 12.77
C HIS A 13 -1.46 -22.20 13.95
N VAL A 14 -1.26 -20.88 13.81
CA VAL A 14 -0.70 -20.01 14.85
C VAL A 14 -1.51 -18.72 14.92
N ALA A 15 -2.48 -18.64 15.83
CA ALA A 15 -3.22 -17.40 16.14
C ALA A 15 -2.41 -16.53 17.12
N ARG A 16 -1.29 -15.98 16.65
CA ARG A 16 -0.48 -15.01 17.40
C ARG A 16 0.00 -13.90 16.48
N GLU A 17 -0.06 -12.67 16.96
CA GLU A 17 0.28 -11.48 16.17
C GLU A 17 1.80 -11.33 15.94
N GLY A 18 2.18 -11.02 14.69
CA GLY A 18 3.51 -10.52 14.32
C GLY A 18 4.45 -11.54 13.68
N VAL A 19 5.10 -11.14 12.56
CA VAL A 19 6.06 -11.96 11.79
C VAL A 19 7.18 -12.56 12.66
N TYR A 20 7.55 -11.92 13.77
CA TYR A 20 8.51 -12.45 14.73
C TYR A 20 8.00 -13.70 15.46
N GLU A 21 6.78 -13.66 16.03
CA GLU A 21 6.19 -14.81 16.73
C GLU A 21 5.77 -15.92 15.74
N TYR A 22 5.37 -15.56 14.52
CA TYR A 22 5.14 -16.51 13.43
C TYR A 22 6.43 -17.25 13.02
N ALA A 23 7.53 -16.53 12.74
CA ALA A 23 8.77 -17.15 12.31
C ALA A 23 9.50 -17.89 13.44
N LYS A 24 9.33 -17.46 14.69
CA LYS A 24 9.86 -18.14 15.88
C LYS A 24 9.13 -19.46 16.18
N SER A 25 7.82 -19.53 15.95
CA SER A 25 7.01 -20.73 16.23
C SER A 25 7.14 -21.81 15.15
N VAL A 26 7.40 -21.43 13.89
CA VAL A 26 7.44 -22.37 12.75
C VAL A 26 8.86 -22.78 12.36
N VAL A 27 9.86 -21.90 12.50
CA VAL A 27 11.22 -22.14 11.99
C VAL A 27 12.22 -22.30 13.14
N THR A 28 12.77 -21.19 13.66
CA THR A 28 13.76 -21.17 14.75
C THR A 28 13.77 -19.77 15.36
N SER A 29 14.13 -19.62 16.64
CA SER A 29 14.26 -18.32 17.31
C SER A 29 15.17 -17.32 16.57
N SER A 30 16.28 -17.79 15.97
CA SER A 30 17.19 -16.97 15.16
C SER A 30 16.57 -16.50 13.83
N ALA A 31 15.81 -17.38 13.16
CA ALA A 31 15.07 -17.03 11.94
C ALA A 31 13.95 -16.02 12.23
N GLY A 32 13.29 -16.15 13.39
CA GLY A 32 12.32 -15.17 13.89
C GLY A 32 12.94 -13.79 14.09
N PHE A 33 14.11 -13.71 14.73
CA PHE A 33 14.83 -12.45 14.92
C PHE A 33 15.22 -11.78 13.60
N VAL A 34 15.80 -12.54 12.66
CA VAL A 34 16.18 -12.01 11.34
C VAL A 34 14.94 -11.53 10.58
N GLY A 35 13.85 -12.29 10.58
CA GLY A 35 12.59 -11.91 9.96
C GLY A 35 12.00 -10.62 10.54
N GLY A 36 12.04 -10.47 11.88
CA GLY A 36 11.60 -9.25 12.56
C GLY A 36 12.45 -8.02 12.20
N CYS A 37 13.77 -8.17 12.14
CA CYS A 37 14.68 -7.12 11.70
C CYS A 37 14.38 -6.70 10.25
N MET A 38 14.30 -7.66 9.32
CA MET A 38 13.99 -7.39 7.92
C MET A 38 12.64 -6.68 7.75
N TRP A 39 11.62 -7.09 8.50
CA TRP A 39 10.31 -6.45 8.44
C TRP A 39 10.35 -5.01 8.96
N THR A 40 11.06 -4.76 10.06
CA THR A 40 11.18 -3.41 10.63
C THR A 40 11.91 -2.47 9.66
N PHE A 41 13.04 -2.90 9.10
CA PHE A 41 13.75 -2.12 8.08
C PHE A 41 12.89 -1.88 6.83
N GLY A 42 12.15 -2.91 6.37
CA GLY A 42 11.21 -2.77 5.25
C GLY A 42 10.13 -1.72 5.51
N ASN A 43 9.56 -1.69 6.72
CA ASN A 43 8.58 -0.66 7.09
C ASN A 43 9.20 0.73 7.16
N ILE A 44 10.42 0.89 7.68
CA ILE A 44 11.10 2.19 7.74
C ILE A 44 11.29 2.75 6.33
N ILE A 45 11.80 1.93 5.40
CA ILE A 45 11.97 2.32 3.99
C ILE A 45 10.61 2.69 3.37
N GLY A 46 9.58 1.88 3.65
CA GLY A 46 8.22 2.13 3.17
C GLY A 46 7.62 3.45 3.67
N ILE A 47 7.75 3.75 4.97
CA ILE A 47 7.26 5.00 5.57
C ILE A 47 7.97 6.21 4.95
N SER A 48 9.28 6.12 4.73
CA SER A 48 10.05 7.18 4.09
C SER A 48 9.55 7.45 2.66
N ALA A 49 9.38 6.40 1.85
CA ALA A 49 8.88 6.53 0.48
C ALA A 49 7.46 7.13 0.42
N VAL A 50 6.57 6.70 1.31
CA VAL A 50 5.20 7.21 1.41
C VAL A 50 5.20 8.68 1.86
N SER A 51 6.07 9.06 2.79
CA SER A 51 6.14 10.43 3.31
C SER A 51 6.67 11.41 2.26
N ILE A 52 7.67 11.02 1.48
CA ILE A 52 8.16 11.81 0.33
C ILE A 52 7.06 11.97 -0.71
N SER A 53 6.32 10.90 -1.00
CA SER A 53 5.17 10.96 -1.92
C SER A 53 4.10 11.91 -1.41
N PHE A 54 3.78 11.87 -0.12
CA PHE A 54 2.81 12.78 0.48
C PHE A 54 3.28 14.24 0.45
N GLY A 55 4.56 14.48 0.77
CA GLY A 55 5.19 15.80 0.68
C GLY A 55 5.13 16.38 -0.73
N SER A 56 5.40 15.57 -1.77
CA SER A 56 5.31 16.02 -3.15
C SER A 56 3.87 16.30 -3.62
N TYR A 57 2.87 15.56 -3.11
CA TYR A 57 1.47 15.89 -3.36
C TYR A 57 1.04 17.20 -2.69
N LEU A 58 1.48 17.45 -1.45
CA LEU A 58 1.20 18.71 -0.76
C LEU A 58 1.84 19.91 -1.47
N ASP A 59 3.09 19.77 -1.90
CA ASP A 59 3.79 20.82 -2.64
C ASP A 59 3.05 21.17 -3.93
N ARG A 60 2.59 20.18 -4.70
CA ARG A 60 1.83 20.40 -5.94
C ARG A 60 0.44 20.97 -5.71
N LEU A 61 -0.21 20.65 -4.60
CA LEU A 61 -1.58 21.11 -4.32
C LEU A 61 -1.61 22.54 -3.78
N PHE A 62 -0.61 22.93 -2.98
CA PHE A 62 -0.54 24.24 -2.33
C PHE A 62 0.51 25.18 -2.96
N GLY A 63 1.32 24.70 -3.90
CA GLY A 63 2.35 25.50 -4.59
C GLY A 63 3.43 26.00 -3.64
N LEU A 64 3.84 25.17 -2.67
CA LEU A 64 4.69 25.61 -1.56
C LEU A 64 6.15 25.85 -1.98
N HIS A 65 6.60 25.25 -3.10
CA HIS A 65 7.96 25.33 -3.63
C HIS A 65 9.04 24.99 -2.59
N TYR A 66 8.73 24.12 -1.63
CA TYR A 66 9.70 23.62 -0.65
C TYR A 66 10.27 22.28 -1.08
N ASP A 67 11.46 21.96 -0.59
CA ASP A 67 12.05 20.64 -0.80
C ASP A 67 11.09 19.55 -0.26
N PRO A 68 10.68 18.57 -1.10
CA PRO A 68 9.80 17.48 -0.69
C PRO A 68 10.28 16.73 0.54
N VAL A 69 11.59 16.68 0.80
CA VAL A 69 12.19 16.04 1.96
C VAL A 69 11.81 16.77 3.26
N ILE A 70 11.80 18.10 3.25
CA ILE A 70 11.43 18.91 4.42
C ILE A 70 9.95 18.70 4.75
N LEU A 71 9.09 18.73 3.73
CA LEU A 71 7.66 18.46 3.88
C LEU A 71 7.41 17.03 4.40
N ALA A 72 8.16 16.04 3.91
CA ALA A 72 8.07 14.66 4.38
C ALA A 72 8.44 14.53 5.87
N ILE A 73 9.54 15.16 6.31
CA ILE A 73 9.97 15.15 7.72
C ILE A 73 8.91 15.79 8.62
N LEU A 74 8.38 16.96 8.21
CA LEU A 74 7.31 17.65 8.95
C LEU A 74 6.05 16.78 9.05
N CYS A 75 5.67 16.08 7.98
CA CYS A 75 4.55 15.15 7.99
C CYS A 75 4.79 14.01 8.98
N ILE A 76 5.96 13.36 8.94
CA ILE A 76 6.31 12.26 9.86
C ILE A 76 6.22 12.73 11.32
N ILE A 77 6.81 13.88 11.65
CA ILE A 77 6.79 14.43 13.02
C ILE A 77 5.36 14.75 13.46
N THR A 78 4.55 15.34 12.56
CA THR A 78 3.15 15.68 12.86
C THR A 78 2.33 14.43 13.12
N PHE A 79 2.42 13.42 12.25
CA PHE A 79 1.73 12.15 12.44
C PHE A 79 2.23 11.39 13.68
N MET A 80 3.53 11.46 13.99
CA MET A 80 4.09 10.88 15.21
C MET A 80 3.51 11.56 16.45
N ALA A 81 3.46 12.89 16.49
CA ALA A 81 2.86 13.64 17.59
C ALA A 81 1.37 13.30 17.77
N LEU A 82 0.62 13.24 16.68
CA LEU A 82 -0.80 12.81 16.70
C LEU A 82 -0.96 11.39 17.24
N ASN A 83 -0.08 10.47 16.85
CA ASN A 83 -0.10 9.09 17.36
C ASN A 83 0.20 9.03 18.87
N ILE A 84 1.12 9.87 19.38
CA ILE A 84 1.45 9.88 20.83
C ILE A 84 0.28 10.44 21.65
N VAL A 85 -0.43 11.45 21.14
CA VAL A 85 -1.45 12.19 21.91
C VAL A 85 -2.81 11.46 21.98
N GLY A 86 -3.15 10.57 21.04
CA GLY A 86 -4.50 10.01 21.02
C GLY A 86 -4.73 8.73 20.24
N ILE A 87 -4.31 7.58 20.79
CA ILE A 87 -4.63 6.25 20.21
C ILE A 87 -6.06 5.79 20.55
N LYS A 88 -6.72 6.42 21.54
CA LYS A 88 -8.01 5.94 22.07
C LYS A 88 -9.16 5.90 21.03
N ASN A 89 -9.02 6.59 19.89
CA ASN A 89 -9.96 6.57 18.76
C ASN A 89 -9.33 6.13 17.41
N SER A 90 -8.09 5.61 17.39
CA SER A 90 -7.35 5.32 16.14
C SER A 90 -8.10 4.41 15.18
N ALA A 91 -8.85 3.42 15.66
CA ALA A 91 -9.61 2.51 14.80
C ALA A 91 -10.68 3.24 13.95
N LYS A 92 -11.38 4.23 14.53
CA LYS A 92 -12.39 5.01 13.81
C LYS A 92 -11.75 5.94 12.78
N THR A 93 -10.67 6.63 13.16
CA THR A 93 -9.95 7.54 12.25
C THR A 93 -9.37 6.80 11.05
N ILE A 94 -8.75 5.63 11.29
CA ILE A 94 -8.22 4.77 10.23
C ILE A 94 -9.34 4.29 9.30
N THR A 95 -10.49 3.87 9.86
CA THR A 95 -11.64 3.44 9.07
C THR A 95 -12.15 4.56 8.15
N VAL A 96 -12.28 5.78 8.67
CA VAL A 96 -12.70 6.95 7.87
C VAL A 96 -11.70 7.23 6.75
N LEU A 97 -10.40 7.21 7.04
CA LEU A 97 -9.35 7.41 6.02
C LEU A 97 -9.41 6.35 4.91
N VAL A 98 -9.65 5.08 5.27
CA VAL A 98 -9.82 3.99 4.30
C VAL A 98 -11.05 4.21 3.42
N ILE A 99 -12.18 4.60 4.01
CA ILE A 99 -13.42 4.91 3.27
C ILE A 99 -13.17 6.04 2.27
N ILE A 100 -12.48 7.11 2.69
CA ILE A 100 -12.12 8.23 1.81
C ILE A 100 -11.22 7.74 0.65
N ASN A 101 -10.19 6.94 0.94
CA ASN A 101 -9.31 6.40 -0.11
C ASN A 101 -10.06 5.55 -1.13
N VAL A 102 -10.97 4.67 -0.66
CA VAL A 102 -11.81 3.85 -1.54
C VAL A 102 -12.73 4.73 -2.37
N ALA A 103 -13.34 5.77 -1.78
CA ALA A 103 -14.20 6.69 -2.51
C ALA A 103 -13.44 7.43 -3.63
N VAL A 104 -12.24 7.93 -3.34
CA VAL A 104 -11.37 8.57 -4.34
C VAL A 104 -11.02 7.60 -5.48
N LEU A 105 -10.68 6.35 -5.16
CA LEU A 105 -10.40 5.31 -6.16
C LEU A 105 -11.62 5.01 -7.04
N VAL A 106 -12.81 4.93 -6.46
CA VAL A 106 -14.06 4.72 -7.21
C VAL A 106 -14.32 5.89 -8.15
N ILE A 107 -14.22 7.14 -7.66
CA ILE A 107 -14.37 8.35 -8.50
C ILE A 107 -13.34 8.34 -9.65
N PHE A 108 -12.11 7.93 -9.36
CA PHE A 108 -11.05 7.82 -10.36
C PHE A 108 -11.40 6.80 -11.45
N ILE A 109 -11.89 5.62 -11.09
CA ILE A 109 -12.32 4.58 -12.02
C ILE A 109 -13.47 5.10 -12.91
N PHE A 110 -14.50 5.70 -12.32
CA PHE A 110 -15.63 6.27 -13.09
C PHE A 110 -15.17 7.37 -14.05
N SER A 111 -14.28 8.25 -13.60
CA SER A 111 -13.71 9.31 -14.45
C SER A 111 -12.89 8.74 -15.61
N GLY A 112 -12.20 7.61 -15.41
CA GLY A 112 -11.42 6.92 -16.44
C GLY A 112 -12.27 6.31 -17.56
N ILE A 113 -13.42 5.72 -17.21
CA ILE A 113 -14.34 5.09 -18.18
C ILE A 113 -14.86 6.11 -19.20
N THR A 114 -15.15 7.35 -18.77
CA THR A 114 -15.71 8.39 -19.65
C THR A 114 -14.76 8.90 -20.75
N ARG A 115 -13.47 8.56 -20.70
CA ARG A 115 -12.45 9.06 -21.65
C ARG A 115 -11.67 7.95 -22.36
N PHE A 116 -12.19 6.72 -22.36
CA PHE A 116 -11.55 5.57 -22.99
C PHE A 116 -11.37 5.80 -24.49
N HIS A 117 -10.12 5.97 -24.94
CA HIS A 117 -9.74 6.02 -26.35
C HIS A 117 -8.95 4.77 -26.71
N SER A 118 -9.39 4.08 -27.77
CA SER A 118 -8.75 2.87 -28.31
C SER A 118 -7.27 3.08 -28.69
N GLY A 119 -6.83 4.32 -28.92
CA GLY A 119 -5.46 4.65 -29.28
C GLY A 119 -4.45 4.59 -28.13
N ASN A 120 -4.87 4.53 -26.86
CA ASN A 120 -3.93 4.47 -25.72
C ASN A 120 -3.12 3.16 -25.63
N PHE A 121 -3.52 2.12 -26.37
CA PHE A 121 -2.83 0.83 -26.41
C PHE A 121 -1.93 0.67 -27.64
N SER A 122 -1.71 1.72 -28.43
CA SER A 122 -0.89 1.63 -29.65
C SER A 122 0.59 1.35 -29.36
N ASP A 123 1.09 1.82 -28.23
CA ASP A 123 2.42 1.50 -27.71
C ASP A 123 2.29 0.78 -26.36
N PHE A 124 2.31 -0.56 -26.39
CA PHE A 124 2.28 -1.38 -25.17
C PHE A 124 3.57 -1.34 -24.37
N ILE A 125 4.72 -1.07 -25.03
CA ILE A 125 6.04 -1.10 -24.41
C ILE A 125 6.86 0.14 -24.82
N PRO A 126 6.38 1.37 -24.50
CA PRO A 126 7.06 2.60 -24.92
C PRO A 126 8.43 2.79 -24.25
N HIS A 127 8.68 2.09 -23.14
CA HIS A 127 9.92 2.17 -22.35
C HIS A 127 10.73 0.86 -22.36
N GLY A 128 10.45 -0.04 -23.31
CA GLY A 128 11.10 -1.34 -23.42
C GLY A 128 10.93 -2.24 -22.18
N TYR A 129 11.72 -3.31 -22.12
CA TYR A 129 11.74 -4.23 -20.97
C TYR A 129 12.20 -3.55 -19.67
N SER A 130 13.03 -2.50 -19.75
CA SER A 130 13.47 -1.73 -18.59
C SER A 130 12.28 -1.08 -17.88
N GLY A 131 11.37 -0.44 -18.63
CA GLY A 131 10.15 0.15 -18.07
C GLY A 131 9.22 -0.87 -17.42
N ILE A 132 9.15 -2.09 -17.97
CA ILE A 132 8.36 -3.18 -17.38
C ILE A 132 8.93 -3.57 -16.01
N ILE A 133 10.26 -3.71 -15.89
CA ILE A 133 10.90 -4.09 -14.61
C ILE A 133 10.69 -3.00 -13.56
N THR A 134 10.91 -1.72 -13.92
CA THR A 134 10.70 -0.60 -13.01
C THR A 134 9.24 -0.47 -12.58
N GLY A 135 8.29 -0.59 -13.53
CA GLY A 135 6.86 -0.56 -13.22
C GLY A 135 6.44 -1.73 -12.32
N THR A 136 6.97 -2.92 -12.57
CA THR A 136 6.71 -4.11 -11.74
C THR A 136 7.22 -3.92 -10.31
N ALA A 137 8.40 -3.31 -10.13
CA ALA A 137 8.93 -3.00 -8.80
C ALA A 137 8.04 -2.01 -8.03
N LEU A 138 7.53 -0.97 -8.71
CA LEU A 138 6.60 0.00 -8.12
C LEU A 138 5.28 -0.66 -7.70
N ILE A 139 4.73 -1.52 -8.56
CA ILE A 139 3.50 -2.27 -8.28
C ILE A 139 3.72 -3.24 -7.10
N PHE A 140 4.86 -3.92 -7.06
CA PHE A 140 5.22 -4.80 -5.94
C PHE A 140 5.30 -4.04 -4.61
N PHE A 141 5.89 -2.84 -4.62
CA PHE A 141 5.89 -1.96 -3.46
C PHE A 141 4.46 -1.60 -3.02
N ALA A 142 3.58 -1.22 -3.95
CA ALA A 142 2.18 -0.92 -3.67
C ALA A 142 1.41 -2.10 -3.05
N PHE A 143 1.74 -3.34 -3.44
CA PHE A 143 1.11 -4.54 -2.89
C PHE A 143 1.60 -4.93 -1.50
N THR A 144 2.78 -4.50 -1.06
CA THR A 144 3.40 -4.92 0.22
C THR A 144 2.51 -4.67 1.45
N GLY A 145 1.56 -3.73 1.35
CA GLY A 145 0.60 -3.39 2.40
C GLY A 145 -0.32 -4.53 2.86
N PHE A 146 -0.46 -5.63 2.10
CA PHE A 146 -1.32 -6.77 2.47
C PHE A 146 -0.95 -7.40 3.83
N SER A 147 0.34 -7.37 4.18
CA SER A 147 0.86 -7.94 5.43
C SER A 147 0.27 -7.31 6.70
N ARG A 148 -0.21 -6.06 6.61
CA ARG A 148 -0.89 -5.39 7.74
C ARG A 148 -2.33 -5.85 7.94
N VAL A 149 -2.97 -6.39 6.90
CA VAL A 149 -4.32 -6.97 7.00
C VAL A 149 -4.25 -8.30 7.74
N THR A 150 -3.18 -9.07 7.52
CA THR A 150 -2.99 -10.36 8.18
C THR A 150 -2.63 -10.23 9.66
N THR A 151 -2.04 -9.11 10.10
CA THR A 151 -1.71 -8.88 11.51
C THR A 151 -2.91 -8.56 12.39
N ILE A 152 -4.02 -8.10 11.80
CA ILE A 152 -5.27 -7.77 12.51
C ILE A 152 -6.30 -8.91 12.33
N SER A 153 -5.87 -10.07 11.83
CA SER A 153 -6.77 -11.18 11.50
C SER A 153 -7.54 -11.71 12.72
N ASP A 154 -6.99 -11.56 13.92
CA ASP A 154 -7.62 -11.97 15.19
C ASP A 154 -8.79 -11.07 15.60
N GLU A 155 -8.87 -9.83 15.09
CA GLU A 155 -10.00 -8.92 15.33
C GLU A 155 -11.11 -9.03 14.27
N VAL A 156 -10.87 -9.81 13.20
CA VAL A 156 -11.81 -9.96 12.09
C VAL A 156 -12.80 -11.09 12.37
N ILE A 157 -14.10 -10.79 12.25
CA ILE A 157 -15.14 -11.81 12.34
C ILE A 157 -15.02 -12.76 11.12
N ASN A 158 -14.78 -14.05 11.38
CA ASN A 158 -14.59 -15.11 10.37
C ASN A 158 -13.44 -14.81 9.38
N PRO A 159 -12.18 -14.77 9.84
CA PRO A 159 -11.03 -14.41 9.01
C PRO A 159 -10.87 -15.34 7.80
N GLU A 160 -11.25 -16.61 7.92
CA GLU A 160 -11.13 -17.61 6.84
C GLU A 160 -11.91 -17.26 5.56
N LYS A 161 -13.01 -16.53 5.67
CA LYS A 161 -13.83 -16.11 4.51
C LYS A 161 -13.61 -14.64 4.17
N THR A 162 -13.43 -13.81 5.20
CA THR A 162 -13.30 -12.36 5.05
C THR A 162 -11.95 -11.95 4.47
N LEU A 163 -10.85 -12.57 4.90
CA LEU A 163 -9.50 -12.22 4.42
C LEU A 163 -9.30 -12.51 2.93
N PRO A 164 -9.64 -13.70 2.39
CA PRO A 164 -9.47 -13.96 0.96
C PRO A 164 -10.28 -13.00 0.10
N PHE A 165 -11.52 -12.69 0.50
CA PHE A 165 -12.40 -11.77 -0.23
C PHE A 165 -11.85 -10.33 -0.21
N ALA A 166 -11.39 -9.85 0.94
CA ALA A 166 -10.79 -8.52 1.08
C ALA A 166 -9.52 -8.37 0.21
N ILE A 167 -8.68 -9.41 0.15
CA ILE A 167 -7.47 -9.43 -0.68
C ILE A 167 -7.83 -9.36 -2.18
N ILE A 168 -8.81 -10.15 -2.63
CA ILE A 168 -9.26 -10.16 -4.03
C ILE A 168 -9.83 -8.80 -4.44
N ILE A 169 -10.68 -8.19 -3.60
CA ILE A 169 -11.24 -6.85 -3.87
C ILE A 169 -10.13 -5.82 -3.97
N SER A 170 -9.17 -5.83 -3.05
CA SER A 170 -8.06 -4.87 -3.02
C SER A 170 -7.21 -4.98 -4.29
N ILE A 171 -6.89 -6.21 -4.72
CA ILE A 171 -6.12 -6.45 -5.95
C ILE A 171 -6.89 -5.96 -7.18
N ASN A 172 -8.18 -6.30 -7.29
CA ASN A 172 -9.00 -5.88 -8.42
C ASN A 172 -9.09 -4.35 -8.52
N ASN A 173 -9.28 -3.68 -7.38
CA ASN A 173 -9.38 -2.22 -7.35
C ASN A 173 -8.07 -1.54 -7.82
N ILE A 174 -6.91 -2.03 -7.35
CA ILE A 174 -5.60 -1.52 -7.77
C ILE A 174 -5.37 -1.76 -9.27
N LEU A 175 -5.70 -2.95 -9.78
CA LEU A 175 -5.57 -3.28 -11.20
C LEU A 175 -6.45 -2.38 -12.07
N CYS A 176 -7.70 -2.14 -11.66
CA CYS A 176 -8.58 -1.19 -12.32
C CYS A 176 -7.97 0.22 -12.33
N ALA A 177 -7.51 0.71 -11.18
CA ALA A 177 -6.89 2.03 -11.08
C ALA A 177 -5.64 2.16 -11.99
N LEU A 178 -4.79 1.14 -12.06
CA LEU A 178 -3.63 1.10 -12.97
C LEU A 178 -4.05 1.12 -14.45
N TYR A 179 -5.02 0.30 -14.82
CA TYR A 179 -5.53 0.23 -16.19
C TYR A 179 -6.09 1.57 -16.66
N TYR A 180 -6.91 2.22 -15.83
CA TYR A 180 -7.47 3.53 -16.14
C TYR A 180 -6.43 4.65 -16.04
N GLY A 181 -5.44 4.58 -15.14
CA GLY A 181 -4.32 5.51 -15.09
C GLY A 181 -3.50 5.54 -16.38
N CYS A 182 -3.31 4.38 -17.01
CA CYS A 182 -2.66 4.27 -18.32
C CYS A 182 -3.43 4.99 -19.42
N THR A 183 -4.77 5.08 -19.33
CA THR A 183 -5.57 5.82 -20.32
C THR A 183 -5.44 7.35 -20.26
N ARG A 184 -4.73 7.90 -19.26
CA ARG A 184 -4.48 9.34 -19.14
C ARG A 184 -3.01 9.67 -18.83
N PRO A 185 -2.11 9.65 -19.84
CA PRO A 185 -0.67 9.87 -19.66
C PRO A 185 -0.28 11.27 -19.14
N SER A 186 -1.21 12.24 -19.11
CA SER A 186 -0.95 13.59 -18.58
C SER A 186 -0.66 13.61 -17.07
N TRP A 187 -1.15 12.64 -16.29
CA TRP A 187 -0.93 12.60 -14.83
C TRP A 187 0.40 11.95 -14.44
N ILE A 188 0.89 10.98 -15.20
CA ILE A 188 2.18 10.33 -14.95
C ILE A 188 3.32 11.33 -15.14
N LYS A 189 3.21 12.22 -16.14
CA LYS A 189 4.15 13.34 -16.34
C LYS A 189 4.05 14.45 -15.28
N ALA A 190 2.95 14.49 -14.55
CA ALA A 190 2.80 15.39 -13.41
C ALA A 190 3.22 14.71 -12.10
N ILE A 191 3.60 13.42 -12.12
CA ILE A 191 4.00 12.64 -10.95
C ILE A 191 5.51 12.35 -10.93
N LEU A 192 6.10 12.03 -12.08
CA LEU A 192 7.55 11.99 -12.32
C LEU A 192 8.11 13.40 -12.54
#